data_AF-A0A0A9X8Y3-F1
#
_entry.id   AF-A0A0A9X8Y3-F1
#
_cell.length_a   1.000
_cell.length_b   1.000
_cell.length_c   1.000
_cell.angle_alpha   90.00
_cell.angle_beta   90.00
_cell.angle_gamma   90.00
#
_symmetry.space_group_name_H-M   'P 1'
#
loop_
_entity.id
_entity.type
_entity.pdbx_description
1 polymer ?
#
loop_
_entity_poly.entity_id
_entity_poly.type
_entity_poly.pdbx_seq_one_letter_code
_entity_poly.pdbx_strand_id
1 'polypeptide(L)'
;MPVGTQGTIKGLCTKQLESFGAIKLILGNTYHLGVRPGTDVIFHKGGLHQFQNWNYNLLTDSGGFQMVSLSKLAEITEQGVKFASPIDGSDLLLTPERSMQYQNEIGSDIMMALDDVCHVLTTGDRVGEASERTVRWLDRCIAAHKRPDVQN
;
A
#
# COMPACT_ATOMS: atom_id res chain seq x y z
N MET A 1 10.86 -5.31 -10.25
CA MET A 1 10.35 -4.04 -9.74
C MET A 1 11.08 -3.71 -8.44
N PRO A 2 11.99 -2.72 -8.42
CA PRO A 2 12.65 -2.28 -7.19
C PRO A 2 11.64 -1.75 -6.16
N VAL A 3 11.93 -1.93 -4.87
CA VAL A 3 11.03 -1.54 -3.77
C VAL A 3 11.53 -0.28 -3.08
N GLY A 4 10.69 0.75 -3.08
CA GLY A 4 10.89 2.03 -2.43
C GLY A 4 10.08 2.13 -1.14
N THR A 5 10.75 1.96 0.00
CA THR A 5 10.08 1.90 1.31
C THR A 5 9.61 3.27 1.79
N GLN A 6 10.37 4.34 1.55
CA GLN A 6 10.07 5.70 2.04
C GLN A 6 10.23 6.73 0.92
N GLY A 7 9.65 6.44 -0.26
CA GLY A 7 9.78 7.31 -1.43
C GLY A 7 11.20 7.34 -2.02
N THR A 8 11.96 6.26 -1.81
CA THR A 8 13.32 6.10 -2.36
C THR A 8 13.73 4.64 -2.39
N ILE A 9 14.53 4.25 -3.39
CA ILE A 9 15.24 2.97 -3.40
C ILE A 9 16.52 3.13 -2.59
N LYS A 10 16.68 2.32 -1.54
CA LYS A 10 17.84 2.43 -0.65
C LYS A 10 19.14 2.29 -1.42
N GLY A 11 20.01 3.30 -1.30
CA GLY A 11 21.35 3.32 -1.91
C GLY A 11 21.39 3.81 -3.36
N LEU A 12 20.26 4.19 -3.97
CA LEU A 12 20.22 4.69 -5.35
C LEU A 12 19.40 5.97 -5.44
N CYS A 13 19.93 6.98 -6.13
CA CYS A 13 19.14 8.13 -6.53
C CYS A 13 18.33 7.80 -7.79
N THR A 14 17.26 8.56 -8.02
CA THR A 14 16.38 8.34 -9.17
C THR A 14 17.14 8.35 -10.51
N LYS A 15 18.09 9.28 -10.69
CA LYS A 15 18.92 9.34 -11.91
C LYS A 15 19.74 8.05 -12.15
N GLN A 16 20.23 7.41 -11.08
CA GLN A 16 20.94 6.14 -11.20
C GLN A 16 19.98 5.02 -11.64
N LEU A 17 18.77 4.98 -11.08
CA LEU A 17 17.75 4.02 -11.51
C LEU A 17 17.38 4.18 -12.98
N GLU A 18 17.20 5.42 -13.43
CA GLU A 18 16.89 5.75 -14.82
C GLU A 18 18.03 5.35 -15.77
N SER A 19 19.29 5.47 -15.33
CA SER A 19 20.47 5.14 -16.14
C SER A 19 20.57 3.66 -16.51
N PHE A 20 19.94 2.76 -15.74
CA PHE A 20 19.87 1.34 -16.09
C PHE A 20 18.98 1.08 -17.31
N GLY A 21 18.13 2.02 -17.71
CA GLY A 21 17.29 1.95 -18.92
C GLY A 21 16.11 0.98 -18.86
N ALA A 22 16.27 -0.18 -18.21
CA ALA A 22 15.27 -1.25 -18.14
C ALA A 22 14.20 -1.07 -17.05
N ILE A 23 14.46 -0.21 -16.05
CA ILE A 23 13.54 -0.03 -14.91
C ILE A 23 12.56 1.08 -15.26
N LYS A 24 11.28 0.72 -15.42
CA LYS A 24 10.16 1.64 -15.71
C LYS A 24 9.01 1.51 -14.72
N LEU A 25 9.18 0.68 -13.70
CA LEU A 25 8.19 0.45 -12.65
C LEU A 25 8.90 0.21 -11.32
N ILE A 26 8.47 0.92 -10.29
CA ILE A 26 8.90 0.72 -8.90
C ILE A 26 7.69 0.47 -8.00
N LEU A 27 7.90 -0.21 -6.88
CA LEU A 27 6.90 -0.41 -5.84
C LEU A 27 7.11 0.62 -4.74
N GLY A 28 6.12 1.47 -4.48
CA GLY A 28 6.03 2.33 -3.31
C GLY A 28 5.29 1.62 -2.18
N ASN A 29 5.83 1.67 -0.97
CA ASN A 29 5.15 1.08 0.16
C ASN A 29 4.18 2.06 0.83
N THR A 30 2.88 1.76 0.76
CA THR A 30 1.81 2.64 1.25
C THR A 30 1.86 2.83 2.76
N TYR A 31 2.17 1.76 3.51
CA TYR A 31 2.20 1.81 4.97
C TYR A 31 3.24 2.81 5.49
N HIS A 32 4.49 2.67 5.03
CA HIS A 32 5.57 3.56 5.46
C HIS A 32 5.33 5.00 5.00
N LEU A 33 4.85 5.22 3.77
CA LEU A 33 4.54 6.54 3.26
C LEU A 33 3.40 7.23 4.04
N GLY A 34 2.36 6.47 4.41
CA GLY A 34 1.23 6.98 5.19
C GLY A 34 1.58 7.31 6.64
N VAL A 35 2.59 6.66 7.21
CA VAL A 35 3.07 6.97 8.56
C VAL A 35 4.09 8.11 8.56
N ARG A 36 5.04 8.10 7.60
CA ARG A 36 6.06 9.14 7.47
C ARG A 36 6.54 9.23 6.02
N PRO A 37 6.36 10.38 5.34
CA PRO A 37 6.00 11.69 5.89
C PRO A 37 4.50 11.90 6.17
N GLY A 38 3.62 10.98 5.78
CA GLY A 38 2.17 11.18 5.74
C GLY A 38 1.69 11.35 4.30
N THR A 39 0.58 10.69 3.95
CA THR A 39 0.01 10.78 2.59
C THR A 39 -0.50 12.17 2.25
N ASP A 40 -0.95 12.92 3.25
CA ASP A 40 -1.33 14.33 3.14
C ASP A 40 -0.14 15.20 2.69
N VAL A 41 1.03 15.01 3.28
CA VAL A 41 2.25 15.75 2.91
C VAL A 41 2.64 15.43 1.47
N ILE A 42 2.57 14.16 1.08
CA ILE A 42 2.88 13.71 -0.29
C ILE A 42 1.90 14.33 -1.29
N PHE A 43 0.60 14.29 -0.98
CA PHE A 43 -0.45 14.87 -1.80
C PHE A 43 -0.21 16.37 -2.06
N HIS A 44 0.06 17.15 -1.00
CA HIS A 44 0.33 18.59 -1.12
C HIS A 44 1.64 18.91 -1.85
N LYS A 45 2.55 17.95 -2.00
CA LYS A 45 3.77 18.07 -2.82
C LYS A 45 3.59 17.63 -4.27
N GLY A 46 2.38 17.31 -4.69
CA GLY A 46 2.06 16.90 -6.06
C GLY A 46 2.15 15.39 -6.31
N GLY A 47 2.06 14.58 -5.25
CA GLY A 47 2.13 13.12 -5.33
C GLY A 47 3.55 12.57 -5.28
N LEU A 48 3.67 11.25 -5.17
CA LEU A 48 4.95 10.58 -4.90
C LEU A 48 5.92 10.70 -6.09
N HIS A 49 5.42 10.73 -7.32
CA HIS A 49 6.24 10.98 -8.51
C HIS A 49 7.06 12.26 -8.37
N GLN A 50 6.40 13.38 -8.02
CA GLN A 50 7.06 14.66 -7.80
C GLN A 50 7.93 14.63 -6.55
N PHE A 51 7.45 14.02 -5.48
CA PHE A 51 8.17 13.92 -4.21
C PHE A 51 9.52 13.20 -4.34
N GLN A 52 9.60 12.14 -5.14
CA GLN A 52 10.81 11.34 -5.36
C GLN A 52 11.53 11.64 -6.70
N ASN A 53 10.99 12.57 -7.50
CA ASN A 53 11.46 12.89 -8.83
C ASN A 53 11.55 11.66 -9.77
N TRP A 54 10.50 10.83 -9.80
CA TRP A 54 10.38 9.63 -10.64
C TRP A 54 9.30 9.80 -11.71
N ASN A 55 9.71 9.71 -12.98
CA ASN A 55 8.86 10.01 -14.13
C ASN A 55 8.24 8.78 -14.80
N TYR A 56 8.47 7.59 -14.26
CA TYR A 56 7.89 6.34 -14.77
C TYR A 56 6.88 5.77 -13.79
N ASN A 57 6.36 4.58 -14.09
CA ASN A 57 5.24 4.03 -13.36
C ASN A 57 5.59 3.70 -11.91
N LEU A 58 4.60 3.81 -11.05
CA LEU A 58 4.60 3.51 -9.64
C LEU A 58 3.45 2.57 -9.32
N LEU A 59 3.79 1.42 -8.75
CA LEU A 59 2.83 0.53 -8.11
C LEU A 59 2.86 0.79 -6.61
N THR A 60 1.71 0.89 -5.95
CA THR A 60 1.61 0.88 -4.49
C THR A 60 1.03 -0.42 -4.00
N ASP A 61 1.59 -0.97 -2.92
CA ASP A 61 0.94 -2.05 -2.20
C ASP A 61 -0.27 -1.53 -1.41
N SER A 62 -1.15 -2.43 -0.96
CA SER A 62 -2.34 -2.05 -0.16
C SER A 62 -1.98 -1.63 1.28
N GLY A 63 -0.73 -1.87 1.68
CA GLY A 63 -0.22 -1.76 3.05
C GLY A 63 -0.55 -2.97 3.94
N GLY A 64 -1.52 -3.82 3.56
CA GLY A 64 -2.04 -4.89 4.41
C GLY A 64 -0.98 -5.92 4.83
N PHE A 65 -0.14 -6.34 3.87
CA PHE A 65 0.91 -7.33 4.13
C PHE A 65 1.93 -6.89 5.17
N GLN A 66 2.34 -5.62 5.17
CA GLN A 66 3.27 -5.12 6.18
C GLN A 66 2.63 -4.99 7.56
N MET A 67 1.34 -4.67 7.62
CA MET A 67 0.60 -4.62 8.88
C MET A 67 0.47 -6.01 9.52
N VAL A 68 0.22 -7.05 8.70
CA VAL A 68 0.12 -8.44 9.16
C VAL A 68 1.49 -9.02 9.51
N SER A 69 2.54 -8.70 8.76
CA SER A 69 3.89 -9.25 9.02
C SER A 69 4.65 -8.58 10.17
N LEU A 70 4.38 -7.29 10.44
CA LEU A 70 5.06 -6.55 11.50
C LEU A 70 4.35 -6.61 12.86
N SER A 71 3.05 -6.86 12.88
CA SER A 71 2.29 -6.91 14.13
C SER A 71 1.93 -8.34 14.50
N LYS A 72 2.57 -8.88 15.55
CA LYS A 72 2.10 -10.10 16.24
C LYS A 72 0.66 -9.97 16.78
N LEU A 73 0.08 -8.77 16.73
CA LEU A 73 -1.20 -8.38 17.30
C LEU A 73 -2.20 -7.89 16.22
N ALA A 74 -2.03 -8.31 14.96
CA ALA A 74 -3.00 -7.97 13.92
C ALA A 74 -4.31 -8.74 14.12
N GLU A 75 -5.42 -8.03 14.28
CA GLU A 75 -6.77 -8.59 14.32
C GLU A 75 -7.48 -8.27 12.99
N ILE A 76 -7.89 -9.32 12.28
CA ILE A 76 -8.59 -9.19 11.00
C ILE A 76 -10.09 -9.35 11.27
N THR A 77 -10.86 -8.35 10.84
CA THR A 77 -12.31 -8.30 10.99
C THR A 77 -12.94 -7.95 9.64
N GLU A 78 -14.26 -8.08 9.46
CA GLU A 78 -14.89 -7.67 8.20
C GLU A 78 -14.66 -6.18 7.87
N GLN A 79 -14.48 -5.33 8.89
CA GLN A 79 -14.26 -3.89 8.70
C GLN A 79 -12.90 -3.58 8.07
N GLY A 80 -11.87 -4.37 8.40
CA GLY A 80 -10.48 -4.13 8.04
C GLY A 80 -9.50 -4.84 8.98
N VAL A 81 -8.23 -4.43 8.89
CA VAL A 81 -7.13 -4.94 9.73
C VAL A 81 -6.84 -3.95 10.84
N LYS A 82 -7.00 -4.40 12.10
CA LYS A 82 -6.60 -3.66 13.30
C LYS A 82 -5.21 -4.07 13.73
N PHE A 83 -4.39 -3.12 14.16
CA PHE A 83 -3.03 -3.38 14.63
C PHE A 83 -2.52 -2.23 15.49
N ALA A 84 -1.58 -2.54 16.38
CA ALA A 84 -0.84 -1.52 17.10
C ALA A 84 0.23 -0.87 16.19
N SER A 85 0.27 0.46 16.19
CA SER A 85 1.32 1.26 15.56
C SER A 85 2.69 0.87 16.13
N PRO A 86 3.69 0.55 15.31
CA PRO A 86 5.04 0.24 15.77
C PRO A 86 5.82 1.48 16.22
N ILE A 87 5.28 2.69 16.02
CA ILE A 87 5.93 3.94 16.43
C ILE A 87 5.58 4.28 17.88
N ASP A 88 4.29 4.23 18.23
CA ASP A 88 3.76 4.72 19.50
C ASP A 88 2.82 3.74 20.21
N GLY A 89 2.53 2.59 19.60
CA GLY A 89 1.64 1.57 20.17
C GLY A 89 0.16 1.89 20.07
N SER A 90 -0.23 2.99 19.40
CA SER A 90 -1.64 3.35 19.22
C SER A 90 -2.40 2.34 18.35
N ASP A 91 -3.68 2.11 18.63
CA ASP A 91 -4.51 1.25 17.80
C ASP A 91 -4.85 1.92 16.47
N LEU A 92 -4.50 1.24 15.38
CA LEU A 92 -4.78 1.65 14.02
C LEU A 92 -5.71 0.65 13.35
N LEU A 93 -6.59 1.17 12.50
CA LEU A 93 -7.48 0.38 11.65
C LEU A 93 -7.24 0.77 10.20
N LEU A 94 -6.78 -0.20 9.39
CA LEU A 94 -6.75 -0.08 7.95
C LEU A 94 -7.97 -0.79 7.35
N THR A 95 -8.86 0.00 6.75
CA THR A 95 -9.98 -0.52 5.95
C THR A 95 -9.66 -0.47 4.45
N PRO A 96 -10.37 -1.22 3.61
CA PRO A 96 -10.33 -1.09 2.15
C PRO A 96 -10.39 0.37 1.66
N GLU A 97 -11.34 1.16 2.21
CA GLU A 97 -11.53 2.56 1.81
C GLU A 97 -10.33 3.43 2.18
N ARG A 98 -9.76 3.20 3.37
CA ARG A 98 -8.59 3.96 3.84
C ARG A 98 -7.34 3.60 3.05
N SER A 99 -7.17 2.33 2.68
CA SER A 99 -6.09 1.89 1.79
C SER A 99 -6.19 2.58 0.43
N MET A 100 -7.38 2.62 -0.17
CA MET A 100 -7.59 3.31 -1.45
C MET A 100 -7.37 4.83 -1.33
N GLN A 101 -7.83 5.45 -0.24
CA GLN A 101 -7.57 6.86 0.03
C GLN A 101 -6.07 7.16 0.05
N TYR A 102 -5.28 6.38 0.78
CA TYR A 102 -3.84 6.57 0.85
C TYR A 102 -3.17 6.43 -0.52
N GLN A 103 -3.53 5.42 -1.30
CA GLN A 103 -2.97 5.23 -2.64
C GLN A 103 -3.39 6.34 -3.62
N ASN A 104 -4.62 6.88 -3.49
CA ASN A 104 -5.09 8.04 -4.25
C ASN A 104 -4.31 9.32 -3.90
N GLU A 105 -3.99 9.53 -2.62
CA GLU A 105 -3.21 10.67 -2.11
C GLU A 105 -1.72 10.56 -2.49
N ILE A 106 -1.15 9.36 -2.40
CA ILE A 106 0.20 9.04 -2.88
C ILE A 106 0.31 9.28 -4.38
N GLY A 107 -0.74 8.97 -5.14
CA GLY A 107 -0.80 9.21 -6.58
C GLY A 107 -0.01 8.19 -7.40
N SER A 108 -0.15 6.90 -7.10
CA SER A 108 0.42 5.79 -7.89
C SER A 108 -0.38 5.47 -9.15
N ASP A 109 0.28 4.90 -10.16
CA ASP A 109 -0.35 4.49 -11.42
C ASP A 109 -1.07 3.14 -11.32
N ILE A 110 -0.61 2.27 -10.41
CA ILE A 110 -1.18 0.95 -10.14
C ILE A 110 -1.39 0.82 -8.64
N MET A 111 -2.61 0.53 -8.22
CA MET A 111 -3.00 0.40 -6.83
C MET A 111 -3.41 -1.04 -6.52
N MET A 112 -2.87 -1.57 -5.43
CA MET A 112 -3.24 -2.89 -4.96
C MET A 112 -4.44 -2.79 -4.02
N ALA A 113 -5.47 -3.59 -4.26
CA ALA A 113 -6.60 -3.75 -3.35
C ALA A 113 -6.15 -4.37 -2.02
N LEU A 114 -6.82 -4.01 -0.93
CA LEU A 114 -6.60 -4.64 0.37
C LEU A 114 -7.18 -6.05 0.38
N ASP A 115 -6.41 -7.00 0.91
CA ASP A 115 -6.72 -8.42 0.95
C ASP A 115 -6.55 -9.01 2.36
N ASP A 116 -7.24 -10.13 2.60
CA ASP A 116 -7.10 -10.91 3.83
C ASP A 116 -6.04 -11.99 3.63
N VAL A 117 -4.81 -11.68 4.05
CA VAL A 117 -3.65 -12.55 3.86
C VAL A 117 -3.61 -13.65 4.91
N CYS A 118 -3.56 -14.90 4.45
CA CYS A 118 -3.30 -16.06 5.29
C CYS A 118 -1.81 -16.42 5.33
N HIS A 119 -1.36 -17.01 6.45
CA HIS A 119 -0.04 -17.61 6.51
C HIS A 119 0.03 -18.80 5.54
N VAL A 120 1.19 -19.03 4.92
CA VAL A 120 1.35 -20.07 3.88
C VAL A 120 1.00 -21.48 4.36
N LEU A 121 1.10 -21.74 5.67
CA LEU A 121 0.76 -23.03 6.29
C LEU A 121 -0.69 -23.10 6.80
N THR A 122 -1.49 -22.05 6.62
CA THR A 122 -2.90 -22.06 7.01
C THR A 122 -3.69 -23.01 6.11
N THR A 123 -4.50 -23.87 6.72
CA THR A 123 -5.36 -24.83 6.03
C THR A 123 -6.78 -24.79 6.62
N GLY A 124 -7.74 -25.42 5.93
CA GLY A 124 -9.15 -25.49 6.37
C GLY A 124 -9.96 -24.24 6.07
N ASP A 125 -11.06 -24.07 6.81
CA ASP A 125 -12.11 -23.07 6.55
C ASP A 125 -11.59 -21.63 6.51
N ARG A 126 -10.52 -21.33 7.26
CA ARG A 126 -9.90 -20.00 7.29
C ARG A 126 -9.45 -19.50 5.91
N VAL A 127 -8.98 -20.40 5.05
CA VAL A 127 -8.54 -20.05 3.68
C VAL A 127 -9.73 -19.65 2.81
N GLY A 128 -10.85 -20.37 2.94
CA GLY A 128 -12.11 -20.04 2.27
C GLY A 128 -12.63 -18.69 2.73
N GLU A 129 -12.70 -18.48 4.05
CA GLU A 129 -13.13 -17.21 4.65
C GLU A 129 -12.26 -16.03 4.19
N ALA A 130 -10.92 -16.21 4.14
CA ALA A 130 -10.00 -15.17 3.68
C ALA A 130 -10.25 -14.80 2.21
N SER A 131 -10.48 -15.81 1.38
CA SER A 131 -10.72 -15.65 -0.04
C SER A 131 -12.03 -14.88 -0.27
N GLU A 132 -13.10 -15.29 0.42
CA GLU A 132 -14.41 -14.62 0.32
C GLU A 132 -14.36 -13.19 0.87
N ARG A 133 -13.66 -12.96 2.00
CA ARG A 133 -13.46 -11.62 2.55
C ARG A 133 -12.68 -10.74 1.59
N THR A 134 -11.63 -11.27 0.97
CA THR A 134 -10.85 -10.55 -0.05
C THR A 134 -11.72 -10.11 -1.22
N VAL A 135 -12.66 -10.95 -1.68
CA VAL A 135 -13.62 -10.55 -2.73
C VAL A 135 -14.54 -9.43 -2.25
N ARG A 136 -15.10 -9.52 -1.04
CA ARG A 136 -15.95 -8.44 -0.48
C ARG A 136 -15.18 -7.14 -0.27
N TRP A 137 -13.91 -7.23 0.12
CA TRP A 137 -13.02 -6.09 0.25
C TRP A 137 -12.64 -5.47 -1.09
N LEU A 138 -12.50 -6.29 -2.15
CA LEU A 138 -12.29 -5.81 -3.50
C LEU A 138 -13.44 -4.92 -3.97
N ASP A 139 -14.69 -5.33 -3.76
CA ASP A 139 -15.86 -4.50 -4.09
C ASP A 139 -15.81 -3.12 -3.40
N ARG A 140 -15.40 -3.11 -2.13
CA ARG A 140 -15.21 -1.88 -1.35
C ARG A 140 -14.05 -1.04 -1.88
N CYS A 141 -12.95 -1.66 -2.30
CA CYS A 141 -11.83 -0.95 -2.92
C CYS A 141 -12.25 -0.30 -4.24
N ILE A 142 -12.96 -1.04 -5.10
CA ILE A 142 -13.47 -0.53 -6.38
C ILE A 142 -14.39 0.68 -6.13
N ALA A 143 -15.31 0.58 -5.17
CA ALA A 143 -16.21 1.67 -4.82
C ALA A 143 -15.49 2.91 -4.23
N ALA A 144 -14.38 2.69 -3.50
CA ALA A 144 -13.61 3.76 -2.87
C ALA A 144 -12.58 4.42 -3.79
N HIS A 145 -12.27 3.82 -4.94
CA HIS A 145 -11.32 4.36 -5.91
C HIS A 145 -11.88 5.64 -6.57
N LYS A 146 -11.24 6.79 -6.34
CA LYS A 146 -11.73 8.08 -6.82
C LYS A 146 -11.12 8.57 -8.13
N ARG A 147 -10.08 7.90 -8.65
CA ARG A 147 -9.27 8.41 -9.76
C ARG A 147 -9.05 7.36 -10.88
N PRO A 148 -10.10 6.68 -11.36
CA PRO A 148 -9.96 5.55 -12.30
C PRO A 148 -9.36 5.93 -13.65
N ASP A 149 -9.43 7.19 -14.06
CA ASP A 149 -8.89 7.64 -15.35
C ASP A 149 -7.36 7.82 -15.35
N VAL A 150 -6.75 7.90 -14.16
CA VAL A 150 -5.32 8.23 -13.99
C VAL A 150 -4.58 7.32 -13.02
N GLN A 151 -5.29 6.48 -12.28
CA GLN A 151 -4.73 5.43 -11.42
C GLN A 151 -5.51 4.15 -11.68
N ASN A 152 -4.81 3.05 -11.93
CA ASN A 152 -5.42 1.73 -12.17
C ASN A 152 -5.54 0.92 -10.88
#